data_AF-A0AAD7ABQ4-F1
#
_entry.id   AF-A0AAD7ABQ4-F1
#
_cell.length_a   1.000
_cell.length_b   1.000
_cell.length_c   1.000
_cell.angle_alpha   90.00
_cell.angle_beta   90.00
_cell.angle_gamma   90.00
#
_symmetry.space_group_name_H-M   'P 1'
#
loop_
_entity.id
_entity.type
_entity.pdbx_description
1 polymer ?
#
loop_
_entity_poly.entity_id
_entity_poly.type
_entity_poly.pdbx_seq_one_letter_code
_entity_poly.pdbx_strand_id
1 'polypeptide(L)'
;MAVTNSNWAQAKLDDGSPARVTIPGNLEAGEYLMRHEIIALHTAQSSGGAEFYISCSQLKVVGSGSGAPKESELVRFPGAYHAKDKGILIDIYNMKETYQFPGPPVAAFVNGGPSPAHSPHSSSFSHSNATHTPAHTTTHAAPHPTTTPAAVATKTCKGKRRRSPNGTDASVTVRRAHKRHMHRVGARSF
;
A
#
# COMPACT_ATOMS: atom_id res chain seq x y z
N MET A 1 -20.27 -7.95 -3.60
CA MET A 1 -20.77 -6.89 -4.50
C MET A 1 -20.19 -7.14 -5.88
N ALA A 2 -21.04 -7.30 -6.89
CA ALA A 2 -20.59 -7.40 -8.27
C ALA A 2 -20.28 -5.99 -8.79
N VAL A 3 -19.03 -5.71 -9.15
CA VAL A 3 -18.68 -4.44 -9.81
C VAL A 3 -18.83 -4.66 -11.31
N THR A 4 -19.78 -3.95 -11.93
CA THR A 4 -19.89 -3.77 -13.39
C THR A 4 -19.32 -2.41 -13.78
N ASN A 5 -19.06 -2.18 -15.06
CA ASN A 5 -18.28 -1.07 -15.66
C ASN A 5 -18.57 0.37 -15.17
N SER A 6 -19.59 0.61 -14.36
CA SER A 6 -20.01 1.95 -13.92
C SER A 6 -19.97 2.18 -12.41
N ASN A 7 -19.61 1.20 -11.57
CA ASN A 7 -19.74 1.32 -10.11
C ASN A 7 -18.48 0.88 -9.33
N TRP A 8 -17.31 1.38 -9.70
CA TRP A 8 -16.07 1.15 -8.95
C TRP A 8 -16.09 1.89 -7.61
N ALA A 9 -15.57 1.26 -6.55
CA ALA A 9 -15.44 1.90 -5.24
C ALA A 9 -14.58 3.18 -5.31
N GLN A 10 -13.60 3.18 -6.22
CA GLN A 10 -12.70 4.29 -6.51
C GLN A 10 -13.43 5.55 -6.98
N ALA A 11 -14.58 5.45 -7.65
CA ALA A 11 -15.35 6.62 -8.08
C ALA A 11 -15.78 7.50 -6.89
N LYS A 12 -16.06 6.89 -5.73
CA LYS A 12 -16.32 7.63 -4.49
C LYS A 12 -15.06 8.17 -3.84
N LEU A 13 -13.91 7.53 -4.03
CA LEU A 13 -12.66 8.07 -3.50
C LEU A 13 -12.23 9.32 -4.28
N ASP A 14 -12.48 9.32 -5.60
CA ASP A 14 -12.19 10.45 -6.48
C ASP A 14 -13.07 11.67 -6.18
N ASP A 15 -14.28 11.48 -5.64
CA ASP A 15 -15.16 12.57 -5.17
C ASP A 15 -14.77 13.13 -3.78
N GLY A 16 -13.73 12.57 -3.17
CA GLY A 16 -13.24 12.94 -1.84
C GLY A 16 -13.93 12.22 -0.69
N SER A 17 -14.85 11.30 -0.95
CA SER A 17 -15.46 10.49 0.10
C SER A 17 -14.42 9.54 0.74
N PRO A 18 -14.49 9.32 2.06
CA PRO A 18 -13.62 8.36 2.71
C PRO A 18 -14.04 6.91 2.42
N ALA A 19 -13.07 6.00 2.30
CA ALA A 19 -13.33 4.58 2.46
C ALA A 19 -13.72 4.29 3.92
N ARG A 20 -14.90 3.71 4.14
CA ARG A 20 -15.37 3.31 5.46
C ARG A 20 -15.41 1.79 5.55
N VAL A 21 -14.84 1.25 6.61
CA VAL A 21 -14.92 -0.16 6.98
C VAL A 21 -15.36 -0.27 8.43
N THR A 22 -16.30 -1.17 8.71
CA THR A 22 -16.75 -1.46 10.06
C THR A 22 -15.98 -2.65 10.60
N ILE A 23 -15.38 -2.53 11.77
CA ILE A 23 -14.78 -3.67 12.47
C ILE A 23 -15.93 -4.59 12.93
N PRO A 24 -15.92 -5.89 12.58
CA PRO A 24 -16.98 -6.80 12.98
C PRO A 24 -17.12 -6.83 14.51
N GLY A 25 -18.34 -6.64 15.01
CA GLY A 25 -18.59 -6.59 16.46
C GLY A 25 -18.32 -7.92 17.19
N ASN A 26 -18.29 -9.03 16.44
CA ASN A 26 -17.93 -10.35 16.95
C ASN A 26 -16.45 -10.71 16.75
N LEU A 27 -15.60 -9.83 16.20
CA LEU A 27 -14.17 -10.09 16.08
C LEU A 27 -13.56 -10.29 17.47
N GLU A 28 -12.68 -11.29 17.59
CA GLU A 28 -11.94 -11.54 18.82
C GLU A 28 -11.13 -10.30 19.27
N ALA A 29 -11.04 -10.08 20.58
CA ALA A 29 -10.26 -8.99 21.12
C ALA A 29 -8.76 -9.28 20.97
N GLY A 30 -7.97 -8.28 20.58
CA GLY A 30 -6.54 -8.47 20.32
C GLY A 30 -5.88 -7.30 19.61
N GLU A 31 -4.60 -7.46 19.29
CA GLU A 31 -3.82 -6.51 18.49
C GLU A 31 -3.78 -6.96 17.04
N TYR A 32 -4.18 -6.07 16.12
CA TYR A 32 -4.32 -6.37 14.69
C TYR A 32 -3.59 -5.35 13.85
N LEU A 33 -3.07 -5.81 12.70
CA LEU A 33 -2.64 -4.94 11.62
C LEU A 33 -3.72 -4.93 10.53
N MET A 34 -4.44 -3.82 10.39
CA MET A 34 -5.40 -3.61 9.33
C MET A 34 -4.67 -3.18 8.06
N ARG A 35 -4.78 -3.99 7.00
CA ARG A 35 -4.23 -3.70 5.66
C ARG A 35 -5.35 -3.19 4.76
N HIS A 36 -5.33 -1.91 4.43
CA HIS A 36 -6.19 -1.31 3.41
C HIS A 36 -5.46 -1.26 2.07
N GLU A 37 -6.15 -1.52 0.98
CA GLU A 37 -5.55 -1.56 -0.35
C GLU A 37 -6.51 -1.04 -1.42
N ILE A 38 -5.98 -0.20 -2.31
CA ILE A 38 -6.61 0.18 -3.57
C ILE A 38 -5.82 -0.50 -4.69
N ILE A 39 -6.52 -1.14 -5.61
CA ILE A 39 -5.93 -1.72 -6.83
C ILE A 39 -6.41 -0.89 -8.02
N ALA A 40 -5.47 -0.25 -8.72
CA ALA A 40 -5.79 0.49 -9.94
C ALA A 40 -5.63 -0.44 -11.16
N LEU A 41 -6.69 -0.52 -11.97
CA LEU A 41 -6.81 -1.50 -13.06
C LEU A 41 -6.76 -0.87 -14.45
N HIS A 42 -6.51 0.44 -14.53
CA HIS A 42 -6.60 1.20 -15.78
C HIS A 42 -5.58 0.76 -16.85
N THR A 43 -4.50 0.05 -16.46
CA THR A 43 -3.58 -0.63 -17.38
C THR A 43 -3.47 -2.15 -17.18
N ALA A 44 -4.40 -2.76 -16.43
CA ALA A 44 -4.37 -4.17 -16.06
C ALA A 44 -4.63 -5.16 -17.21
N GLN A 45 -4.91 -4.69 -18.43
CA GLN A 45 -5.01 -5.55 -19.61
C GLN A 45 -3.67 -6.20 -20.00
N SER A 46 -2.56 -5.73 -19.44
CA SER A 46 -1.22 -6.28 -19.63
C SER A 46 -0.66 -6.83 -18.32
N SER A 47 0.06 -7.94 -18.40
CA SER A 47 0.71 -8.54 -17.23
C SER A 47 1.65 -7.51 -16.57
N GLY A 48 1.44 -7.25 -15.28
CA GLY A 48 2.20 -6.25 -14.52
C GLY A 48 1.63 -4.83 -14.57
N GLY A 49 0.49 -4.60 -15.22
CA GLY A 49 -0.17 -3.29 -15.28
C GLY A 49 -1.11 -2.96 -14.11
N ALA A 50 -1.47 -3.94 -13.27
CA ALA A 50 -2.21 -3.64 -12.04
C ALA A 50 -1.29 -2.93 -11.03
N GLU A 51 -1.78 -1.84 -10.45
CA GLU A 51 -1.05 -1.04 -9.46
C GLU A 51 -1.67 -1.22 -8.06
N PHE A 52 -0.84 -1.45 -7.04
CA PHE A 52 -1.27 -1.74 -5.68
C PHE A 52 -0.88 -0.60 -4.72
N TYR A 53 -1.86 0.04 -4.10
CA TYR A 53 -1.67 1.13 -3.15
C TYR A 53 -2.08 0.67 -1.75
N ILE A 54 -1.09 0.28 -0.94
CA ILE A 54 -1.29 -0.39 0.35
C ILE A 54 -1.02 0.58 1.49
N SER A 55 -1.90 0.57 2.49
CA SER A 55 -1.71 1.27 3.77
C SER A 55 -2.03 0.34 4.92
N CYS A 56 -1.21 0.35 5.98
CA CYS A 56 -1.40 -0.47 7.16
C CYS A 56 -1.62 0.39 8.40
N SER A 57 -2.55 -0.02 9.26
CA SER A 57 -2.86 0.63 10.54
C SER A 57 -2.85 -0.41 11.66
N GLN A 58 -2.25 -0.08 12.79
CA GLN A 58 -2.29 -0.94 13.98
C GLN A 58 -3.52 -0.60 14.81
N LEU A 59 -4.26 -1.63 15.21
CA LEU A 59 -5.51 -1.51 15.96
C LEU A 59 -5.46 -2.41 17.18
N LYS A 60 -5.98 -1.92 18.30
CA LYS A 60 -6.34 -2.76 19.46
C LYS A 60 -7.85 -2.93 19.47
N VAL A 61 -8.32 -4.14 19.18
CA VAL A 61 -9.73 -4.50 19.23
C VAL A 61 -10.06 -4.93 20.65
N VAL A 62 -11.13 -4.37 21.19
CA VAL A 62 -11.66 -4.69 22.53
C VAL A 62 -13.09 -5.21 22.39
N GLY A 63 -13.54 -6.00 23.36
CA GLY A 63 -14.88 -6.59 23.38
C GLY A 63 -14.85 -8.03 23.85
N SER A 64 -15.97 -8.73 23.69
CA SER A 64 -16.14 -10.14 24.06
C SER A 64 -16.41 -11.02 22.84
N GLY A 65 -16.05 -10.56 21.64
CA GLY A 65 -16.16 -11.34 20.41
C GLY A 65 -15.24 -12.55 20.44
N SER A 66 -15.61 -13.59 19.68
CA SER A 66 -14.84 -14.83 19.52
C SER A 66 -14.68 -15.23 18.05
N GLY A 67 -15.04 -14.32 17.14
CA GLY A 67 -14.96 -14.49 15.70
C GLY A 67 -13.52 -14.37 15.22
N ALA A 68 -13.04 -15.46 14.64
CA ALA A 68 -11.78 -15.57 13.92
C ALA A 68 -12.02 -16.20 12.53
N PRO A 69 -11.17 -15.88 11.53
CA PRO A 69 -11.16 -16.58 10.24
C PRO A 69 -10.71 -18.03 10.40
N LYS A 70 -11.14 -18.90 9.49
CA LYS A 70 -10.64 -20.27 9.36
C LYS A 70 -9.25 -20.26 8.71
N GLU A 71 -8.47 -21.32 8.92
CA GLU A 71 -7.16 -21.47 8.27
C GLU A 71 -7.24 -21.35 6.74
N SER A 72 -8.32 -21.87 6.13
CA SER A 72 -8.58 -21.76 4.69
C SER A 72 -8.89 -20.34 4.19
N GLU A 73 -9.17 -19.41 5.09
CA GLU A 73 -9.46 -18.00 4.81
C GLU A 73 -8.23 -17.10 5.05
N LEU A 74 -7.16 -17.66 5.60
CA LEU A 74 -5.90 -16.97 5.86
C LEU A 74 -4.97 -17.06 4.64
N VAL A 75 -4.22 -15.98 4.42
CA VAL A 75 -3.20 -15.89 3.36
C VAL A 75 -1.97 -15.16 3.85
N ARG A 76 -0.85 -15.30 3.11
CA ARG A 76 0.41 -14.62 3.41
C ARG A 76 0.79 -13.66 2.28
N PHE A 77 1.29 -12.49 2.66
CA PHE A 77 1.93 -11.56 1.75
C PHE A 77 3.45 -11.52 2.05
N PRO A 78 4.32 -11.58 1.02
CA PRO A 78 4.00 -11.83 -0.40
C PRO A 78 3.52 -13.26 -0.66
N GLY A 79 2.73 -13.47 -1.72
CA GLY A 79 2.29 -14.80 -2.17
C GLY A 79 0.78 -14.96 -2.39
N ALA A 80 -0.06 -14.13 -1.76
CA ALA A 80 -1.52 -14.24 -1.88
C ALA A 80 -2.08 -13.80 -3.25
N TYR A 81 -1.35 -12.96 -3.99
CA TYR A 81 -1.74 -12.44 -5.30
C TYR A 81 -0.81 -12.97 -6.39
N HIS A 82 -1.38 -13.27 -7.56
CA HIS A 82 -0.64 -13.76 -8.72
C HIS A 82 -0.93 -12.90 -9.95
N ALA A 83 0.09 -12.74 -10.81
CA ALA A 83 0.00 -11.91 -12.01
C ALA A 83 -1.09 -12.36 -13.01
N LYS A 84 -1.60 -13.58 -12.89
CA LYS A 84 -2.66 -14.15 -13.74
C LYS A 84 -4.02 -14.25 -13.05
N ASP A 85 -4.16 -13.74 -11.82
CA ASP A 85 -5.46 -13.71 -11.16
C ASP A 85 -6.43 -12.89 -12.01
N LYS A 86 -7.68 -13.35 -12.12
CA LYS A 86 -8.70 -12.70 -12.97
C LYS A 86 -9.04 -11.27 -12.55
N GLY A 87 -8.73 -10.89 -11.30
CA GLY A 87 -8.85 -9.52 -10.80
C GLY A 87 -7.60 -8.66 -11.00
N ILE A 88 -6.47 -9.24 -11.43
CA ILE A 88 -5.16 -8.57 -11.59
C ILE A 88 -4.79 -8.43 -13.06
N LEU A 89 -5.01 -9.46 -13.87
CA LEU A 89 -4.87 -9.40 -15.34
C LEU A 89 -6.27 -9.39 -15.95
N ILE A 90 -6.77 -8.19 -16.28
CA ILE A 90 -8.13 -7.98 -16.71
C ILE A 90 -8.26 -6.77 -17.64
N ASP A 91 -9.07 -6.91 -18.69
CA ASP A 91 -9.52 -5.79 -19.51
C ASP A 91 -10.84 -5.25 -18.97
N ILE A 92 -10.76 -4.22 -18.13
CA ILE A 92 -11.93 -3.57 -17.53
C ILE A 92 -12.75 -2.76 -18.55
N TYR A 93 -12.21 -2.47 -19.73
CA TYR A 93 -12.93 -1.69 -20.75
C TYR A 93 -13.88 -2.59 -21.57
N ASN A 94 -13.57 -3.89 -21.67
CA ASN A 94 -14.36 -4.87 -22.43
C ASN A 94 -14.93 -6.02 -21.56
N MET A 95 -14.90 -5.90 -20.22
CA MET A 95 -15.39 -6.97 -19.35
C MET A 95 -16.90 -7.19 -19.51
N LYS A 96 -17.28 -8.47 -19.67
CA LYS A 96 -18.67 -8.95 -19.72
C LYS A 96 -19.11 -9.64 -18.43
N GLU A 97 -18.13 -10.09 -17.65
CA GLU A 97 -18.32 -10.80 -16.39
C GLU A 97 -18.20 -9.85 -15.20
N THR A 98 -18.70 -10.30 -14.05
CA THR A 98 -18.50 -9.58 -12.79
C THR A 98 -17.03 -9.58 -12.39
N TYR A 99 -16.53 -8.45 -11.90
CA TYR A 99 -15.17 -8.36 -11.36
C TYR A 99 -14.95 -9.35 -10.20
N GLN A 100 -13.93 -10.19 -10.32
CA GLN A 100 -13.50 -11.10 -9.27
C GLN A 100 -12.36 -10.47 -8.47
N PHE A 101 -12.62 -10.16 -7.20
CA PHE A 101 -11.58 -9.66 -6.30
C PHE A 101 -10.45 -10.70 -6.14
N PRO A 102 -9.18 -10.29 -6.21
CA PRO A 102 -8.06 -11.18 -5.90
C PRO A 102 -7.97 -11.45 -4.40
N GLY A 103 -7.38 -12.58 -4.03
CA GLY A 103 -7.19 -13.00 -2.65
C GLY A 103 -8.28 -13.92 -2.11
N PRO A 104 -8.27 -14.18 -0.78
CA PRO A 104 -9.20 -15.10 -0.16
C PRO A 104 -10.62 -14.52 -0.12
N PRO A 105 -11.64 -15.37 0.06
CA PRO A 105 -12.99 -14.89 0.35
C PRO A 105 -13.03 -14.06 1.65
N VAL A 106 -14.05 -13.21 1.79
CA VAL A 106 -14.34 -12.55 3.06
C VAL A 106 -14.62 -13.62 4.12
N ALA A 107 -13.95 -13.52 5.27
CA ALA A 107 -14.04 -14.50 6.34
C ALA A 107 -15.49 -14.72 6.80
N ALA A 108 -15.90 -15.98 6.98
CA ALA A 108 -17.28 -16.35 7.23
C ALA A 108 -17.87 -15.69 8.49
N PHE A 109 -17.06 -15.51 9.54
CA PHE A 109 -17.51 -14.94 10.82
C PHE A 109 -18.01 -13.50 10.68
N VAL A 110 -17.54 -12.75 9.67
CA VAL A 110 -17.98 -11.37 9.39
C VAL A 110 -19.47 -11.31 9.06
N ASN A 111 -20.02 -12.37 8.45
CA ASN A 111 -21.42 -12.48 8.06
C ASN A 111 -22.22 -13.39 8.99
N GLY A 112 -21.76 -13.60 10.23
CA GLY A 112 -22.41 -14.50 11.19
C GLY A 112 -22.21 -16.00 10.91
N GLY A 113 -21.28 -16.35 10.01
CA GLY A 113 -20.90 -17.73 9.75
C GLY A 113 -20.10 -18.37 10.90
N PRO A 114 -19.91 -19.71 10.87
CA PRO A 114 -19.23 -20.43 11.93
C PRO A 114 -17.78 -19.98 12.06
N SER A 115 -17.36 -19.68 13.28
CA SER A 115 -15.97 -19.40 13.61
C SER A 115 -15.29 -20.67 14.17
N PRO A 116 -13.97 -20.87 13.97
CA PRO A 116 -13.25 -21.94 14.64
C PRO A 116 -13.41 -21.85 16.16
N ALA A 117 -13.59 -22.98 16.83
CA ALA A 117 -13.52 -23.02 18.29
C ALA A 117 -12.07 -22.73 18.72
N HIS A 118 -11.84 -21.57 19.34
CA HIS A 118 -10.52 -21.25 19.89
C HIS A 118 -10.28 -22.02 21.20
N SER A 119 -9.18 -22.76 21.26
CA SER A 119 -8.49 -23.03 22.52
C SER A 119 -7.69 -21.78 22.90
N PRO A 120 -7.71 -21.33 24.15
CA PRO A 120 -7.08 -20.06 24.51
C PRO A 120 -5.57 -20.13 24.29
N HIS A 121 -5.07 -19.45 23.28
CA HIS A 121 -3.65 -19.15 23.15
C HIS A 121 -3.30 -18.10 24.21
N SER A 122 -2.98 -18.57 25.42
CA SER A 122 -2.34 -17.73 26.43
C SER A 122 -0.94 -17.37 25.94
N SER A 123 -0.80 -16.22 25.28
CA SER A 123 0.50 -15.59 25.07
C SER A 123 0.96 -14.96 26.37
N SER A 124 1.50 -15.78 27.27
CA SER A 124 2.28 -15.31 28.40
C SER A 124 3.60 -14.71 27.87
N PHE A 125 3.63 -13.39 27.74
CA PHE A 125 4.87 -12.65 27.50
C PHE A 125 5.73 -12.67 28.78
N SER A 126 6.55 -13.70 28.92
CA SER A 126 7.58 -13.77 29.95
C SER A 126 8.70 -12.77 29.63
N HIS A 127 8.70 -11.63 30.33
CA HIS A 127 9.80 -10.67 30.30
C HIS A 127 11.01 -11.28 31.00
N SER A 128 11.95 -11.82 30.22
CA SER A 128 13.26 -12.24 30.73
C SER A 128 14.19 -11.02 30.71
N ASN A 129 14.37 -10.41 31.87
CA ASN A 129 15.34 -9.33 32.07
C ASN A 129 16.72 -9.98 32.25
N ALA A 130 17.58 -9.91 31.23
CA ALA A 130 18.97 -10.38 31.33
C ALA A 130 19.95 -9.21 31.19
N THR A 131 20.73 -9.03 32.27
CA THR A 131 21.71 -7.97 32.51
C THR A 131 23.14 -8.51 32.32
N HIS A 132 23.97 -7.81 31.52
CA HIS A 132 25.45 -7.83 31.40
C HIS A 132 26.13 -9.13 30.92
N THR A 133 27.11 -9.13 29.99
CA THR A 133 28.48 -8.55 30.10
C THR A 133 29.18 -8.62 28.71
N PRO A 134 30.12 -7.73 28.34
CA PRO A 134 30.72 -7.71 27.00
C PRO A 134 31.91 -8.68 26.89
N ALA A 135 32.04 -9.37 25.75
CA ALA A 135 33.24 -10.09 25.39
C ALA A 135 33.72 -9.68 23.99
N HIS A 136 35.00 -9.35 23.96
CA HIS A 136 35.76 -8.68 22.90
C HIS A 136 36.54 -9.73 22.08
N THR A 137 36.96 -9.33 20.87
CA THR A 137 38.19 -9.75 20.16
C THR A 137 38.08 -10.76 18.99
N THR A 138 38.15 -10.18 17.77
CA THR A 138 39.02 -10.48 16.59
C THR A 138 38.90 -11.88 15.94
N THR A 139 38.73 -12.06 14.62
CA THR A 139 39.58 -11.76 13.45
C THR A 139 38.78 -12.39 12.27
N HIS A 140 38.69 -11.93 11.01
CA HIS A 140 39.69 -11.57 10.03
C HIS A 140 38.96 -11.00 8.81
N ALA A 141 39.43 -9.88 8.25
CA ALA A 141 38.95 -9.31 6.99
C ALA A 141 39.76 -9.83 5.79
N ALA A 142 39.11 -9.99 4.64
CA ALA A 142 39.68 -9.94 3.28
C ALA A 142 38.54 -9.80 2.24
N PRO A 143 38.77 -9.34 0.99
CA PRO A 143 38.48 -7.96 0.60
C PRO A 143 37.38 -7.81 -0.46
N HIS A 144 36.70 -6.66 -0.43
CA HIS A 144 35.86 -6.14 -1.50
C HIS A 144 36.73 -5.63 -2.68
N PRO A 145 36.35 -5.88 -3.94
CA PRO A 145 36.93 -5.17 -5.07
C PRO A 145 36.48 -3.70 -5.04
N THR A 146 37.47 -2.80 -4.92
CA THR A 146 37.31 -1.36 -5.01
C THR A 146 37.23 -0.96 -6.48
N THR A 147 36.06 -0.52 -6.93
CA THR A 147 35.91 0.10 -8.25
C THR A 147 36.14 1.60 -8.13
N THR A 148 37.24 2.07 -8.71
CA THR A 148 37.62 3.47 -8.89
C THR A 148 36.50 4.26 -9.59
N PRO A 149 36.06 5.43 -9.10
CA PRO A 149 35.29 6.34 -9.93
C PRO A 149 36.27 7.10 -10.83
N ALA A 150 36.30 6.71 -12.11
CA ALA A 150 36.93 7.50 -13.15
C ALA A 150 36.15 8.82 -13.33
N ALA A 151 36.84 9.94 -13.17
CA ALA A 151 36.33 11.26 -13.49
C ALA A 151 36.26 11.45 -15.02
N VAL A 152 35.07 11.64 -15.58
CA VAL A 152 34.91 12.16 -16.96
C VAL A 152 33.67 13.06 -17.08
N ALA A 153 33.98 14.34 -17.30
CA ALA A 153 33.26 15.40 -18.03
C ALA A 153 31.77 15.70 -17.75
N THR A 154 31.55 16.81 -17.04
CA THR A 154 30.33 17.62 -17.13
C THR A 154 30.13 18.16 -18.55
N LYS A 155 29.20 17.57 -19.31
CA LYS A 155 28.72 18.19 -20.55
C LYS A 155 27.64 19.24 -20.21
N THR A 156 27.99 20.50 -20.33
CA THR A 156 27.02 21.61 -20.34
C THR A 156 26.16 21.49 -21.60
N CYS A 157 24.87 21.16 -21.45
CA CYS A 157 23.91 21.25 -22.55
C CYS A 157 23.65 22.72 -22.89
N LYS A 158 24.36 23.25 -23.90
CA LYS A 158 23.99 24.51 -24.57
C LYS A 158 22.80 24.24 -25.48
N GLY A 159 21.60 24.62 -25.06
CA GLY A 159 20.41 24.61 -25.92
C GLY A 159 20.59 25.55 -27.11
N LYS A 160 20.75 25.00 -28.32
CA LYS A 160 20.64 25.76 -29.57
C LYS A 160 19.16 26.11 -29.79
N ARG A 161 18.81 27.39 -29.69
CA ARG A 161 17.54 27.91 -30.20
C ARG A 161 17.52 27.72 -31.73
N ARG A 162 16.69 26.81 -32.23
CA ARG A 162 16.29 26.79 -33.64
C ARG A 162 15.34 27.98 -33.87
N ARG A 163 15.75 28.91 -34.72
CA ARG A 163 14.84 29.92 -35.31
C ARG A 163 13.97 29.19 -36.34
N SER A 164 12.67 29.11 -36.09
CA SER A 164 11.66 28.82 -37.12
C SER A 164 11.19 30.15 -37.71
N PRO A 165 11.12 30.31 -39.04
CA PRO A 165 10.67 31.54 -39.67
C PRO A 165 9.15 31.47 -39.84
N ASN A 166 8.39 31.83 -38.81
CA ASN A 166 7.07 32.41 -39.00
C ASN A 166 6.60 33.07 -37.71
N GLY A 167 6.20 34.34 -37.83
CA GLY A 167 5.98 35.24 -36.71
C GLY A 167 4.70 34.98 -35.93
N THR A 168 4.76 35.29 -34.64
CA THR A 168 3.91 36.29 -33.98
C THR A 168 4.54 36.56 -32.61
N ASP A 169 4.84 37.83 -32.34
CA ASP A 169 5.47 38.30 -31.11
C ASP A 169 4.47 38.23 -29.96
N ALA A 170 4.60 37.23 -29.09
CA ALA A 170 3.89 37.17 -27.83
C ALA A 170 4.87 37.57 -26.73
N SER A 171 4.73 38.81 -26.22
CA SER A 171 5.44 39.27 -25.04
C SER A 171 5.07 38.39 -23.83
N VAL A 172 5.94 37.47 -23.45
CA VAL A 172 5.76 36.69 -22.22
C VAL A 172 6.19 37.58 -21.05
N THR A 173 5.22 38.26 -20.44
CA THR A 173 5.43 38.92 -19.15
C THR A 173 5.66 37.86 -18.08
N VAL A 174 6.91 37.69 -17.66
CA VAL A 174 7.29 36.84 -16.52
C VAL A 174 6.68 37.44 -15.26
N ARG A 175 5.52 36.92 -14.82
CA ARG A 175 4.93 37.28 -13.53
C ARG A 175 5.84 36.75 -12.41
N ARG A 176 6.34 37.67 -11.58
CA ARG A 176 7.11 37.35 -10.36
C ARG A 176 6.38 36.29 -9.53
N ALA A 177 7.11 35.24 -9.18
CA ALA A 177 6.66 34.21 -8.24
C ALA A 177 6.25 34.87 -6.92
N HIS A 178 4.97 34.75 -6.56
CA HIS A 178 4.51 35.14 -5.24
C HIS A 178 4.99 34.08 -4.24
N LYS A 179 5.72 34.51 -3.21
CA LYS A 179 6.03 33.66 -2.04
C LYS A 179 4.71 33.17 -1.46
N ARG A 180 4.40 31.88 -1.65
CA ARG A 180 3.31 31.22 -0.91
C ARG A 180 3.78 31.06 0.54
N HIS A 181 3.21 31.86 1.44
CA HIS A 181 3.34 31.66 2.88
C HIS A 181 2.61 30.36 3.24
N MET A 182 3.36 29.35 3.68
CA MET A 182 2.81 28.12 4.25
C MET A 182 2.60 28.36 5.75
N HIS A 183 1.34 28.54 6.18
CA HIS A 183 1.02 28.53 7.60
C HIS A 183 0.96 27.08 8.09
N ARG A 184 1.97 26.70 8.87
CA ARG A 184 2.01 25.44 9.60
C ARG A 184 1.11 25.60 10.84
N VAL A 185 -0.14 25.16 10.76
CA VAL A 185 -1.00 25.04 11.95
C VAL A 185 -0.66 23.72 12.63
N GLY A 186 0.29 23.77 13.55
CA GLY A 186 0.51 22.72 14.52
C GLY A 186 -0.41 22.92 15.71
N ALA A 187 -1.35 22.01 15.92
CA ALA A 187 -1.98 21.83 17.22
C ALA A 187 -1.32 20.61 17.89
N ARG A 188 -0.36 20.91 18.76
CA ARG A 188 -0.05 20.04 19.90
C ARG A 188 -1.03 20.43 21.00
N SER A 189 -1.70 19.45 21.60
CA SER A 189 -2.03 19.45 23.03
C SER A 189 -2.58 18.08 23.43
N PHE A 190 -1.87 17.51 24.41
CA PHE A 190 -2.12 16.43 25.37
C PHE A 190 -3.10 15.30 25.04
#